data_AF-A0A6S6VXK2-F1
#
_entry.id   AF-A0A6S6VXK2-F1
#
_cell.length_a   1.000
_cell.length_b   1.000
_cell.length_c   1.000
_cell.angle_alpha   90.00
_cell.angle_beta   90.00
_cell.angle_gamma   90.00
#
_symmetry.space_group_name_H-M   'P 1'
#
loop_
_entity.id
_entity.type
_entity.pdbx_description
1 polymer ?
#
loop_
_entity_poly.entity_id
_entity_poly.type
_entity_poly.pdbx_seq_one_letter_code
_entity_poly.pdbx_strand_id
1 'polypeptide(L)'
;METLDNTEWDVVIVGTGLQQSLLALALSRSDKKILHVDENDYYGGTEAAFSLQEAEEWAQRVSQDSQNAAFSDVAITKAETGADSSASALSFSRSYSLSLSPQLIYARSSLLGHLVSSRVYRQLEFLAVGSWWVYSADAQTRASNSPGESSQHGRLVKVPNGREDVFQDHDLDFKAKRSLMKFLRFIGGYEEQAEVWERDRRQPFSAFLSERFKVPAPLQEALVALTLSPNGSAQTTTEYALPRIARHVRSIGVFGAGFGAVIPKWGGLSEISQVSCRACAVGGGVYVLGKGIVFPDNAVPKTTERGRKVCLNDGEVITTKWVVGGSSSTAPEDIYCRSMTIVSSSLSHLFPLIGEEAPAPASAIVVYPSGSLPSVSPAEQPPVHVLVHSSDTGECPPGQCVLYASTLACDNGFELLQEAVKSLLFVVEVTPPPKVLWSTRYKQRPCSGTEVLPSGLDNVVCFPPSSMDLAFNDQILDNVKDVWQKIAGEDAGEFLVFQDREDYTEDE
;
A
#
# COMPACT_ATOMS: atom_id res chain seq x y z
N MET A 1 24.30 -19.75 17.00
CA MET A 1 23.82 -20.16 15.65
C MET A 1 24.91 -21.03 15.06
N GLU A 2 24.55 -22.13 14.42
CA GLU A 2 25.55 -22.88 13.62
C GLU A 2 26.03 -21.98 12.48
N THR A 3 27.32 -22.07 12.16
CA THR A 3 27.90 -21.26 11.08
C THR A 3 27.28 -21.65 9.74
N LEU A 4 27.04 -20.67 8.87
CA LEU A 4 26.62 -20.93 7.50
C LEU A 4 27.82 -21.18 6.57
N ASP A 5 29.05 -21.00 7.07
CA ASP A 5 30.25 -21.10 6.25
C ASP A 5 30.40 -22.49 5.61
N ASN A 6 30.67 -22.50 4.32
CA ASN A 6 30.77 -23.67 3.44
C ASN A 6 29.50 -24.53 3.35
N THR A 7 28.31 -23.97 3.63
CA THR A 7 27.03 -24.66 3.40
C THR A 7 26.54 -24.54 1.95
N GLU A 8 25.81 -25.56 1.48
CA GLU A 8 25.21 -25.61 0.14
C GLU A 8 23.69 -25.39 0.22
N TRP A 9 23.13 -24.64 -0.74
CA TRP A 9 21.72 -24.25 -0.83
C TRP A 9 21.21 -24.38 -2.27
N ASP A 10 19.92 -24.67 -2.43
CA ASP A 10 19.29 -24.64 -3.76
C ASP A 10 18.92 -23.20 -4.14
N VAL A 11 18.41 -22.43 -3.17
CA VAL A 11 17.95 -21.07 -3.38
C VAL A 11 18.37 -20.20 -2.21
N VAL A 12 18.96 -19.04 -2.52
CA VAL A 12 19.17 -17.96 -1.57
C VAL A 12 18.26 -16.80 -1.95
N ILE A 13 17.39 -16.39 -1.02
CA ILE A 13 16.49 -15.25 -1.18
C ILE A 13 17.03 -14.10 -0.33
N VAL A 14 17.16 -12.91 -0.92
CA VAL A 14 17.79 -11.73 -0.32
C VAL A 14 16.76 -10.61 -0.16
N GLY A 15 16.58 -10.18 1.08
CA GLY A 15 15.53 -9.28 1.53
C GLY A 15 14.22 -10.02 1.77
N THR A 16 13.49 -9.62 2.80
CA THR A 16 12.18 -10.16 3.18
C THR A 16 11.03 -9.26 2.76
N GLY A 17 11.24 -8.51 1.66
CA GLY A 17 10.19 -7.75 0.99
C GLY A 17 9.04 -8.65 0.50
N LEU A 18 7.95 -8.04 0.05
CA LEU A 18 6.73 -8.78 -0.29
C LEU A 18 6.94 -9.82 -1.40
N GLN A 19 7.67 -9.46 -2.47
CA GLN A 19 7.94 -10.38 -3.59
C GLN A 19 8.80 -11.58 -3.15
N GLN A 20 9.85 -11.32 -2.37
CA GLN A 20 10.73 -12.35 -1.82
C GLN A 20 10.00 -13.28 -0.86
N SER A 21 9.16 -12.70 0.01
CA SER A 21 8.36 -13.46 0.95
C SER A 21 7.34 -14.35 0.24
N LEU A 22 6.65 -13.84 -0.79
CA LEU A 22 5.72 -14.63 -1.61
C LEU A 22 6.43 -15.72 -2.41
N LEU A 23 7.66 -15.46 -2.89
CA LEU A 23 8.49 -16.51 -3.51
C LEU A 23 8.86 -17.60 -2.49
N ALA A 24 9.25 -17.20 -1.28
CA ALA A 24 9.54 -18.13 -0.19
C ALA A 24 8.31 -18.99 0.15
N LEU A 25 7.12 -18.39 0.18
CA LEU A 25 5.86 -19.11 0.31
C LEU A 25 5.67 -20.11 -0.85
N ALA A 26 5.84 -19.69 -2.10
CA ALA A 26 5.66 -20.55 -3.26
C ALA A 26 6.64 -21.73 -3.30
N LEU A 27 7.85 -21.56 -2.78
CA LEU A 27 8.87 -22.60 -2.69
C LEU A 27 8.79 -23.43 -1.39
N SER A 28 7.93 -23.07 -0.44
CA SER A 28 7.85 -23.69 0.91
C SER A 28 7.54 -25.19 0.93
N ARG A 29 7.04 -25.75 -0.17
CA ARG A 29 6.71 -27.18 -0.32
C ARG A 29 7.42 -27.84 -1.51
N SER A 30 8.59 -27.31 -1.90
CA SER A 30 9.34 -27.75 -3.08
C SER A 30 10.51 -28.70 -2.78
N ASP A 31 10.67 -29.14 -1.52
CA ASP A 31 11.82 -29.90 -1.00
C ASP A 31 13.21 -29.26 -1.23
N LYS A 32 13.24 -28.01 -1.71
CA LYS A 32 14.47 -27.24 -1.93
C LYS A 32 15.02 -26.73 -0.60
N LYS A 33 16.34 -26.76 -0.48
CA LYS A 33 17.03 -26.16 0.66
C LYS A 33 17.16 -24.65 0.45
N ILE A 34 16.37 -23.87 1.20
CA ILE A 34 16.23 -22.41 1.03
C ILE A 34 16.90 -21.68 2.20
N LEU A 35 17.77 -20.72 1.88
CA LEU A 35 18.28 -19.72 2.83
C LEU A 35 17.68 -18.36 2.49
N HIS A 36 17.02 -17.74 3.46
CA HIS A 36 16.39 -16.43 3.29
C HIS A 36 17.06 -15.45 4.25
N VAL A 37 17.74 -14.45 3.70
CA VAL A 37 18.51 -13.47 4.46
C VAL A 37 17.96 -12.07 4.25
N ASP A 38 18.13 -11.19 5.24
CA ASP A 38 17.81 -9.77 5.14
C ASP A 38 18.88 -8.98 5.90
N GLU A 39 19.39 -7.90 5.31
CA GLU A 39 20.31 -6.99 6.01
C GLU A 39 19.64 -6.25 7.17
N ASN A 40 18.32 -6.09 7.11
CA ASN A 40 17.53 -5.50 8.19
C ASN A 40 17.39 -6.49 9.34
N ASP A 41 17.22 -5.94 10.55
CA ASP A 41 16.90 -6.67 11.77
C ASP A 41 15.38 -6.91 11.95
N TYR A 42 14.59 -6.62 10.92
CA TYR A 42 13.13 -6.76 10.88
C TYR A 42 12.68 -7.35 9.53
N TYR A 43 11.45 -7.86 9.49
CA TYR A 43 10.82 -8.39 8.27
C TYR A 43 10.08 -7.31 7.46
N GLY A 44 9.94 -7.55 6.16
CA GLY A 44 9.03 -6.80 5.30
C GLY A 44 9.69 -5.72 4.44
N GLY A 45 10.96 -5.39 4.68
CA GLY A 45 11.70 -4.39 3.92
C GLY A 45 10.94 -3.05 3.85
N THR A 46 10.61 -2.61 2.64
CA THR A 46 9.87 -1.36 2.40
C THR A 46 8.41 -1.37 2.85
N GLU A 47 7.86 -2.55 3.14
CA GLU A 47 6.49 -2.78 3.59
C GLU A 47 6.40 -3.00 5.11
N ALA A 48 7.51 -2.88 5.84
CA ALA A 48 7.59 -3.15 7.28
C ALA A 48 6.60 -2.32 8.10
N ALA A 49 6.22 -2.84 9.27
CA ALA A 49 5.42 -2.12 10.25
C ALA A 49 6.13 -2.08 11.60
N PHE A 50 6.07 -0.92 12.27
CA PHE A 50 6.90 -0.65 13.45
C PHE A 50 6.08 -0.19 14.66
N SER A 51 6.50 -0.63 15.84
CA SER A 51 6.18 0.07 17.09
C SER A 51 6.78 1.49 17.11
N LEU A 52 6.36 2.33 18.06
CA LEU A 52 6.89 3.71 18.16
C LEU A 52 8.41 3.75 18.30
N GLN A 53 8.97 2.86 19.11
CA GLN A 53 10.41 2.75 19.34
C GLN A 53 11.14 2.28 18.08
N GLU A 54 10.64 1.24 17.41
CA GLU A 54 11.24 0.74 16.17
C GLU A 54 11.20 1.81 15.07
N ALA A 55 10.14 2.61 15.00
CA ALA A 55 10.05 3.73 14.06
C ALA A 55 11.10 4.82 14.36
N GLU A 56 11.39 5.09 15.63
CA GLU A 56 12.46 6.02 16.04
C GLU A 56 13.85 5.49 15.70
N GLU A 57 14.11 4.22 15.96
CA GLU A 57 15.38 3.55 15.62
C GLU A 57 15.58 3.49 14.10
N TRP A 58 14.52 3.16 13.35
CA TRP A 58 14.51 3.21 11.89
C TRP A 58 14.82 4.60 11.35
N ALA A 59 14.17 5.65 11.89
CA ALA A 59 14.42 7.03 11.45
C ALA A 59 15.88 7.48 11.73
N GLN A 60 16.46 7.05 12.85
CA GLN A 60 17.87 7.31 13.16
C GLN A 60 18.80 6.63 12.16
N ARG A 61 18.54 5.36 11.80
CA ARG A 61 19.33 4.63 10.79
C ARG A 61 19.28 5.28 9.42
N VAL A 62 18.08 5.60 8.94
CA VAL A 62 17.89 6.27 7.63
C VAL A 62 18.57 7.65 7.59
N SER A 63 18.64 8.36 8.72
CA SER A 63 19.35 9.64 8.80
C SER A 63 20.87 9.50 8.76
N GLN A 64 21.41 8.35 9.15
CA GLN A 64 22.85 8.08 9.19
C GLN A 64 23.37 7.49 7.86
N ASP A 65 22.55 6.69 7.18
CA ASP A 65 22.94 6.00 5.95
C ASP A 65 22.18 6.55 4.73
N SER A 66 22.77 7.54 4.07
CA SER A 66 22.13 8.31 2.99
C SER A 66 22.37 7.74 1.60
N GLN A 67 23.18 6.69 1.45
CA GLN A 67 23.56 6.17 0.14
C GLN A 67 22.66 4.97 -0.24
N ASN A 68 21.84 5.16 -1.28
CA ASN A 68 20.98 4.14 -1.92
C ASN A 68 19.81 3.54 -1.13
N ALA A 69 19.57 3.91 0.12
CA ALA A 69 18.48 3.34 0.94
C ALA A 69 17.08 3.75 0.46
N ALA A 70 16.10 2.82 0.43
CA ALA A 70 14.73 3.02 -0.08
C ALA A 70 13.97 4.25 0.48
N PHE A 71 14.45 4.80 1.60
CA PHE A 71 13.88 5.93 2.31
C PHE A 71 14.88 7.09 2.41
N SER A 72 14.39 8.32 2.45
CA SER A 72 15.20 9.53 2.72
C SER A 72 14.37 10.62 3.40
N ASP A 73 15.00 11.71 3.83
CA ASP A 73 14.32 12.88 4.41
C ASP A 73 13.35 12.54 5.56
N VAL A 74 13.75 11.59 6.42
CA VAL A 74 12.94 11.16 7.56
C VAL A 74 12.96 12.19 8.68
N ALA A 75 11.80 12.45 9.28
CA ALA A 75 11.70 13.24 10.51
C ALA A 75 10.53 12.74 11.37
N ILE A 76 10.73 12.75 12.69
CA ILE A 76 9.70 12.42 13.68
C ILE A 76 9.38 13.66 14.50
N THR A 77 8.11 13.89 14.77
CA THR A 77 7.60 14.94 15.65
C THR A 77 6.67 14.33 16.69
N LYS A 78 6.90 14.66 17.95
CA LYS A 78 6.07 14.22 19.09
C LYS A 78 5.34 15.43 19.66
N ALA A 79 4.10 15.25 20.09
CA ALA A 79 3.39 16.31 20.78
C ALA A 79 4.08 16.63 22.11
N GLU A 80 4.17 17.92 22.46
CA GLU A 80 4.67 18.34 23.77
C GLU A 80 3.72 17.88 24.87
N THR A 81 4.22 17.08 25.82
CA THR A 81 3.45 16.67 27.00
C THR A 81 3.29 17.85 27.95
N GLY A 82 2.18 18.59 27.82
CA GLY A 82 1.79 19.61 28.81
C GLY A 82 1.45 18.98 30.16
N ALA A 83 1.70 19.71 31.26
CA ALA A 83 1.58 19.25 32.66
C ALA A 83 0.15 18.93 33.15
N ASP A 84 -0.89 19.16 32.33
CA ASP A 84 -2.30 18.91 32.67
C ASP A 84 -2.84 17.67 31.90
N SER A 85 -2.33 16.48 32.20
CA SER A 85 -2.62 15.25 31.44
C SER A 85 -3.86 14.49 31.95
N SER A 86 -5.05 15.03 31.68
CA SER A 86 -6.27 14.22 31.49
C SER A 86 -6.59 13.97 30.00
N ALA A 87 -5.74 14.48 29.09
CA ALA A 87 -5.87 14.35 27.66
C ALA A 87 -5.30 13.02 27.14
N SER A 88 -5.97 12.42 26.15
CA SER A 88 -5.51 11.24 25.40
C SER A 88 -4.04 11.38 24.99
N ALA A 89 -3.18 10.51 25.53
CA ALA A 89 -1.74 10.48 25.26
C ALA A 89 -1.38 9.23 24.42
N LEU A 90 -0.13 9.17 23.94
CA LEU A 90 0.41 7.93 23.38
C LEU A 90 0.40 6.82 24.44
N SER A 91 0.08 5.60 24.02
CA SER A 91 0.26 4.39 24.83
C SER A 91 1.72 3.92 24.79
N PHE A 92 2.01 2.78 25.42
CA PHE A 92 3.31 2.13 25.32
C PHE A 92 3.64 1.75 23.86
N SER A 93 4.93 1.78 23.51
CA SER A 93 5.44 1.60 22.13
C SER A 93 4.80 0.40 21.38
N ARG A 94 4.75 -0.77 22.01
CA ARG A 94 4.22 -2.01 21.43
C ARG A 94 2.70 -2.05 21.24
N SER A 95 1.98 -1.01 21.65
CA SER A 95 0.55 -0.85 21.30
C SER A 95 0.35 -0.40 19.86
N TYR A 96 1.43 -0.14 19.12
CA TYR A 96 1.40 0.41 17.79
C TYR A 96 2.09 -0.55 16.80
N SER A 97 1.55 -0.60 15.59
CA SER A 97 2.16 -1.27 14.43
C SER A 97 1.97 -0.37 13.22
N LEU A 98 2.96 0.48 12.94
CA LEU A 98 2.87 1.57 11.99
C LEU A 98 3.50 1.15 10.66
N SER A 99 2.66 0.88 9.65
CA SER A 99 3.12 0.48 8.32
C SER A 99 3.86 1.61 7.58
N LEU A 100 5.04 1.30 7.01
CA LEU A 100 5.78 2.21 6.13
C LEU A 100 5.11 2.42 4.76
N SER A 101 4.31 1.47 4.30
CA SER A 101 3.72 1.47 2.95
C SER A 101 2.30 0.85 2.99
N PRO A 102 1.33 1.52 3.64
CA PRO A 102 -0.02 1.00 3.71
C PRO A 102 -0.66 0.96 2.31
N GLN A 103 -1.28 -0.17 2.00
CA GLN A 103 -2.01 -0.40 0.76
C GLN A 103 -3.34 -1.10 1.04
N LEU A 104 -4.36 -0.75 0.24
CA LEU A 104 -5.61 -1.51 0.23
C LEU A 104 -5.56 -2.66 -0.77
N ILE A 105 -6.30 -3.73 -0.50
CA ILE A 105 -6.43 -4.88 -1.39
C ILE A 105 -7.87 -4.93 -1.88
N TYR A 106 -8.09 -4.68 -3.16
CA TYR A 106 -9.42 -4.85 -3.76
C TYR A 106 -9.89 -6.31 -3.63
N ALA A 107 -11.18 -6.54 -3.40
CA ALA A 107 -11.73 -7.87 -3.17
C ALA A 107 -11.58 -8.81 -4.38
N ARG A 108 -11.41 -8.26 -5.60
CA ARG A 108 -11.07 -9.03 -6.80
C ARG A 108 -9.57 -9.22 -7.05
N SER A 109 -8.70 -8.81 -6.14
CA SER A 109 -7.27 -9.09 -6.25
C SER A 109 -7.04 -10.60 -6.27
N SER A 110 -6.21 -11.06 -7.21
CA SER A 110 -5.80 -12.46 -7.26
C SER A 110 -4.98 -12.88 -6.03
N LEU A 111 -4.40 -11.93 -5.28
CA LEU A 111 -3.70 -12.19 -4.03
C LEU A 111 -4.58 -12.96 -3.05
N LEU A 112 -5.81 -12.50 -2.83
CA LEU A 112 -6.72 -13.11 -1.86
C LEU A 112 -7.03 -14.57 -2.21
N GLY A 113 -7.19 -14.87 -3.50
CA GLY A 113 -7.33 -16.24 -3.99
C GLY A 113 -6.10 -17.09 -3.68
N HIS A 114 -4.89 -16.58 -3.95
CA HIS A 114 -3.64 -17.29 -3.66
C HIS A 114 -3.40 -17.48 -2.16
N LEU A 115 -3.79 -16.54 -1.29
CA LEU A 115 -3.71 -16.70 0.16
C LEU A 115 -4.62 -17.83 0.66
N VAL A 116 -5.77 -18.02 0.02
CA VAL A 116 -6.70 -19.13 0.30
C VAL A 116 -6.12 -20.45 -0.22
N SER A 117 -5.70 -20.51 -1.48
CA SER A 117 -5.19 -21.75 -2.09
C SER A 117 -3.86 -22.23 -1.46
N SER A 118 -3.05 -21.31 -0.94
CA SER A 118 -1.82 -21.64 -0.19
C SER A 118 -2.06 -21.87 1.31
N ARG A 119 -3.31 -21.79 1.78
CA ARG A 119 -3.72 -22.01 3.19
C ARG A 119 -3.13 -21.03 4.22
N VAL A 120 -2.41 -19.99 3.78
CA VAL A 120 -1.83 -19.00 4.69
C VAL A 120 -2.86 -18.03 5.27
N TYR A 121 -4.03 -17.92 4.65
CA TYR A 121 -5.15 -17.10 5.15
C TYR A 121 -5.51 -17.41 6.62
N ARG A 122 -5.23 -18.62 7.12
CA ARG A 122 -5.48 -19.04 8.51
C ARG A 122 -4.73 -18.21 9.56
N GLN A 123 -3.71 -17.48 9.15
CA GLN A 123 -2.88 -16.62 10.01
C GLN A 123 -3.09 -15.13 9.73
N LEU A 124 -4.05 -14.79 8.86
CA LEU A 124 -4.32 -13.43 8.43
C LEU A 124 -5.76 -13.06 8.76
N GLU A 125 -5.95 -11.84 9.24
CA GLU A 125 -7.27 -11.24 9.45
C GLU A 125 -7.38 -10.00 8.56
N PHE A 126 -8.52 -9.88 7.88
CA PHE A 126 -8.80 -8.77 6.97
C PHE A 126 -10.02 -7.98 7.46
N LEU A 127 -9.95 -6.66 7.32
CA LEU A 127 -11.03 -5.74 7.67
C LEU A 127 -11.47 -4.94 6.44
N ALA A 128 -12.75 -4.56 6.41
CA ALA A 128 -13.31 -3.82 5.30
C ALA A 128 -12.76 -2.39 5.21
N VAL A 129 -12.45 -1.95 3.98
CA VAL A 129 -12.23 -0.54 3.64
C VAL A 129 -13.57 0.06 3.23
N GLY A 130 -14.01 1.05 3.98
CA GLY A 130 -15.38 1.55 3.91
C GLY A 130 -15.60 2.66 2.90
N SER A 131 -15.46 3.91 3.36
CA SER A 131 -15.90 5.09 2.59
C SER A 131 -14.74 5.79 1.90
N TRP A 132 -15.01 6.27 0.69
CA TRP A 132 -14.17 7.22 -0.03
C TRP A 132 -14.74 8.63 0.16
N TRP A 133 -13.87 9.59 0.38
CA TRP A 133 -14.22 10.99 0.62
C TRP A 133 -13.35 11.88 -0.28
N VAL A 134 -13.95 12.92 -0.84
CA VAL A 134 -13.23 13.95 -1.59
C VAL A 134 -13.34 15.27 -0.86
N TYR A 135 -12.21 15.91 -0.62
CA TYR A 135 -12.18 17.27 -0.11
C TYR A 135 -12.60 18.25 -1.21
N SER A 136 -13.62 19.06 -0.90
CA SER A 136 -14.12 20.12 -1.76
C SER A 136 -13.91 21.47 -1.08
N ALA A 137 -13.06 22.31 -1.67
CA ALA A 137 -12.94 23.70 -1.24
C ALA A 137 -14.22 24.45 -1.63
N ASP A 138 -14.82 25.17 -0.68
CA ASP A 138 -16.03 25.93 -0.98
C ASP A 138 -15.72 27.10 -1.92
N ALA A 139 -16.25 27.04 -3.15
CA ALA A 139 -16.09 28.09 -4.15
C ALA A 139 -17.00 29.31 -3.89
N GLN A 140 -18.01 29.20 -3.01
CA GLN A 140 -19.07 30.21 -2.85
C GLN A 140 -18.68 31.43 -1.99
N THR A 141 -17.61 31.35 -1.18
CA THR A 141 -17.13 32.50 -0.39
C THR A 141 -16.31 33.52 -1.20
N ARG A 142 -16.09 33.31 -2.49
CA ARG A 142 -15.46 34.34 -3.36
C ARG A 142 -16.42 35.38 -3.92
N ALA A 143 -17.75 35.21 -3.75
CA ALA A 143 -18.75 36.11 -4.35
C ALA A 143 -19.74 36.77 -3.37
N SER A 144 -19.82 36.34 -2.10
CA SER A 144 -20.72 36.92 -1.11
C SER A 144 -20.00 37.89 -0.15
N ASN A 145 -20.12 39.20 -0.42
CA ASN A 145 -19.74 40.28 0.50
C ASN A 145 -20.76 40.42 1.66
N SER A 146 -20.93 39.39 2.47
CA SER A 146 -21.76 39.42 3.68
C SER A 146 -20.86 39.35 4.91
N PRO A 147 -20.72 40.43 5.71
CA PRO A 147 -19.89 40.42 6.91
C PRO A 147 -20.68 39.80 8.07
N GLY A 148 -20.49 38.50 8.29
CA GLY A 148 -21.04 37.77 9.42
C GLY A 148 -21.03 36.27 9.14
N GLU A 149 -20.09 35.56 9.76
CA GLU A 149 -19.87 34.10 9.69
C GLU A 149 -19.20 33.60 8.39
N SER A 150 -17.92 33.92 8.24
CA SER A 150 -17.04 33.38 7.19
C SER A 150 -16.48 32.00 7.58
N SER A 151 -17.15 30.92 7.22
CA SER A 151 -16.52 29.59 7.19
C SER A 151 -15.55 29.55 6.01
N GLN A 152 -14.26 29.84 6.24
CA GLN A 152 -13.19 29.80 5.22
C GLN A 152 -12.73 28.36 4.89
N HIS A 153 -13.61 27.36 5.02
CA HIS A 153 -13.18 25.97 5.12
C HIS A 153 -13.93 25.09 4.14
N GLY A 154 -13.20 24.17 3.49
CA GLY A 154 -13.80 23.16 2.62
C GLY A 154 -14.58 22.10 3.39
N ARG A 155 -15.24 21.21 2.67
CA ARG A 155 -16.01 20.08 3.20
C ARG A 155 -15.55 18.75 2.63
N LEU A 156 -15.82 17.66 3.35
CA LEU A 156 -15.68 16.30 2.81
C LEU A 156 -16.99 15.88 2.15
N VAL A 157 -16.89 15.40 0.92
CA VAL A 157 -18.03 14.84 0.16
C VAL A 157 -17.79 13.34 0.01
N LYS A 158 -18.75 12.52 0.47
CA LYS A 158 -18.67 11.07 0.32
C LYS A 158 -18.79 10.69 -1.16
N VAL A 159 -17.92 9.81 -1.63
CA VAL A 159 -18.04 9.20 -2.95
C VAL A 159 -19.08 8.09 -2.86
N PRO A 160 -20.11 8.06 -3.73
CA PRO A 160 -21.09 6.99 -3.74
C PRO A 160 -20.44 5.61 -3.99
N ASN A 161 -20.67 4.64 -3.10
CA ASN A 161 -20.11 3.29 -3.20
C ASN A 161 -20.87 2.39 -4.19
N GLY A 162 -21.94 2.87 -4.83
CA GLY A 162 -22.70 2.06 -5.76
C GLY A 162 -23.97 2.72 -6.26
N ARG A 163 -24.76 1.94 -6.99
CA ARG A 163 -26.03 2.41 -7.56
C ARG A 163 -26.99 2.89 -6.49
N GLU A 164 -27.07 2.18 -5.37
CA GLU A 164 -27.96 2.50 -4.25
C GLU A 164 -27.65 3.86 -3.64
N ASP A 165 -26.39 4.12 -3.28
CA ASP A 165 -25.91 5.42 -2.79
C ASP A 165 -26.27 6.56 -3.76
N VAL A 166 -26.06 6.36 -5.07
CA VAL A 166 -26.42 7.37 -6.09
C VAL A 166 -27.92 7.65 -6.12
N PHE A 167 -28.76 6.64 -5.88
CA PHE A 167 -30.21 6.84 -5.84
C PHE A 167 -30.65 7.56 -4.57
N GLN A 168 -30.06 7.23 -3.41
CA GLN A 168 -30.39 7.80 -2.11
C GLN A 168 -29.84 9.22 -1.90
N ASP A 169 -28.80 9.63 -2.65
CA ASP A 169 -28.21 10.96 -2.57
C ASP A 169 -29.22 12.07 -2.97
N HIS A 170 -29.62 12.92 -2.03
CA HIS A 170 -30.57 14.01 -2.28
C HIS A 170 -29.92 15.30 -2.83
N ASP A 171 -28.60 15.40 -2.79
CA ASP A 171 -27.84 16.54 -3.28
C ASP A 171 -27.61 16.46 -4.80
N LEU A 172 -27.70 15.26 -5.38
CA LEU A 172 -27.60 15.05 -6.82
C LEU A 172 -28.92 15.28 -7.56
N ASP A 173 -28.89 16.19 -8.53
CA ASP A 173 -30.02 16.38 -9.45
C ASP A 173 -30.26 15.16 -10.35
N PHE A 174 -31.46 15.08 -10.94
CA PHE A 174 -31.86 13.94 -11.76
C PHE A 174 -31.00 13.76 -13.03
N LYS A 175 -30.45 14.84 -13.58
CA LYS A 175 -29.59 14.80 -14.77
C LYS A 175 -28.22 14.21 -14.41
N ALA A 176 -27.65 14.64 -13.28
CA ALA A 176 -26.41 14.14 -12.71
C ALA A 176 -26.52 12.65 -12.39
N LYS A 177 -27.59 12.22 -11.70
CA LYS A 177 -27.87 10.80 -11.42
C LYS A 177 -27.94 9.98 -12.71
N ARG A 178 -28.64 10.47 -13.73
CA ARG A 178 -28.76 9.78 -15.03
C ARG A 178 -27.41 9.62 -15.73
N SER A 179 -26.60 10.69 -15.79
CA SER A 179 -25.27 10.66 -16.40
C SER A 179 -24.34 9.69 -15.66
N LEU A 180 -24.33 9.74 -14.33
CA LEU A 180 -23.53 8.84 -13.49
C LEU A 180 -23.94 7.38 -13.67
N MET A 181 -25.24 7.09 -13.65
CA MET A 181 -25.75 5.73 -13.89
C MET A 181 -25.45 5.21 -15.29
N LYS A 182 -25.40 6.09 -16.31
CA LYS A 182 -24.95 5.71 -17.65
C LYS A 182 -23.47 5.30 -17.63
N PHE A 183 -22.61 6.06 -16.95
CA PHE A 183 -21.21 5.73 -16.80
C PHE A 183 -20.99 4.43 -15.99
N LEU A 184 -21.68 4.27 -14.85
CA LEU A 184 -21.58 3.06 -14.02
C LEU A 184 -22.05 1.78 -14.74
N ARG A 185 -22.96 1.90 -15.71
CA ARG A 185 -23.32 0.77 -16.59
C ARG A 185 -22.22 0.46 -17.61
N PHE A 186 -21.64 1.51 -18.21
CA PHE A 186 -20.53 1.37 -19.14
C PHE A 186 -19.30 0.71 -18.49
N ILE A 187 -18.89 1.21 -17.32
CA ILE A 187 -17.65 0.75 -16.66
C ILE A 187 -17.68 -0.73 -16.24
N GLY A 188 -18.88 -1.30 -16.06
CA GLY A 188 -19.05 -2.71 -15.71
C GLY A 188 -18.50 -3.68 -16.77
N GLY A 189 -18.44 -3.27 -18.03
CA GLY A 189 -17.93 -4.05 -19.17
C GLY A 189 -17.30 -3.15 -20.23
N TYR A 190 -16.40 -2.25 -19.81
CA TYR A 190 -15.81 -1.24 -20.70
C TYR A 190 -14.85 -1.85 -21.74
N GLU A 191 -14.25 -3.00 -21.44
CA GLU A 191 -13.33 -3.74 -22.31
C GLU A 191 -14.05 -4.24 -23.58
N GLU A 192 -15.33 -4.60 -23.45
CA GLU A 192 -16.19 -5.03 -24.56
C GLU A 192 -16.71 -3.87 -25.41
N GLN A 193 -16.42 -2.62 -25.01
CA GLN A 193 -16.93 -1.38 -25.62
C GLN A 193 -15.78 -0.46 -26.05
N ALA A 194 -14.73 -1.04 -26.65
CA ALA A 194 -13.52 -0.32 -27.06
C ALA A 194 -13.81 0.88 -27.99
N GLU A 195 -14.84 0.80 -28.83
CA GLU A 195 -15.27 1.89 -29.71
C GLU A 195 -15.69 3.17 -28.98
N VAL A 196 -16.06 3.06 -27.70
CA VAL A 196 -16.50 4.19 -26.87
C VAL A 196 -15.32 5.00 -26.32
N TRP A 197 -14.18 4.36 -26.04
CA TRP A 197 -13.10 4.96 -25.26
C TRP A 197 -11.71 4.86 -25.88
N GLU A 198 -11.42 3.88 -26.73
CA GLU A 198 -10.07 3.62 -27.27
C GLU A 198 -9.55 4.83 -28.07
N ARG A 199 -10.41 5.49 -28.84
CA ARG A 199 -10.06 6.70 -29.61
C ARG A 199 -9.62 7.85 -28.72
N ASP A 200 -10.13 7.90 -27.51
CA ASP A 200 -9.83 8.96 -26.57
C ASP A 200 -8.94 8.48 -25.40
N ARG A 201 -8.28 7.33 -25.52
CA ARG A 201 -7.54 6.66 -24.45
C ARG A 201 -6.52 7.57 -23.72
N ARG A 202 -5.88 8.48 -24.45
CA ARG A 202 -4.86 9.43 -23.93
C ARG A 202 -5.45 10.74 -23.40
N GLN A 203 -6.74 10.99 -23.60
CA GLN A 203 -7.35 12.23 -23.12
C GLN A 203 -7.51 12.19 -21.59
N PRO A 204 -7.50 13.35 -20.91
CA PRO A 204 -7.79 13.44 -19.49
C PRO A 204 -9.16 12.80 -19.17
N PHE A 205 -9.21 11.96 -18.15
CA PHE A 205 -10.41 11.19 -17.83
C PHE A 205 -11.61 12.09 -17.48
N SER A 206 -11.37 13.25 -16.84
CA SER A 206 -12.41 14.26 -16.59
C SER A 206 -13.03 14.81 -17.89
N ALA A 207 -12.21 15.04 -18.92
CA ALA A 207 -12.69 15.43 -20.25
C ALA A 207 -13.54 14.33 -20.89
N PHE A 208 -13.07 13.07 -20.83
CA PHE A 208 -13.84 11.91 -21.32
C PHE A 208 -15.22 11.80 -20.65
N LEU A 209 -15.29 11.94 -19.33
CA LEU A 209 -16.53 11.92 -18.56
C LEU A 209 -17.49 13.06 -18.98
N SER A 210 -16.96 14.26 -19.15
CA SER A 210 -17.73 15.42 -19.60
C SER A 210 -18.26 15.22 -21.02
N GLU A 211 -17.41 14.78 -21.95
CA GLU A 211 -17.75 14.73 -23.37
C GLU A 211 -18.65 13.54 -23.72
N ARG A 212 -18.33 12.34 -23.25
CA ARG A 212 -19.02 11.09 -23.61
C ARG A 212 -20.22 10.78 -22.72
N PHE A 213 -20.13 11.13 -21.44
CA PHE A 213 -21.15 10.77 -20.44
C PHE A 213 -21.92 11.96 -19.88
N LYS A 214 -21.48 13.20 -20.12
CA LYS A 214 -22.11 14.41 -19.61
C LYS A 214 -22.18 14.41 -18.07
N VAL A 215 -21.16 13.85 -17.41
CA VAL A 215 -21.04 13.85 -15.95
C VAL A 215 -20.63 15.26 -15.47
N PRO A 216 -21.32 15.86 -14.49
CA PRO A 216 -20.96 17.18 -13.94
C PRO A 216 -19.60 17.19 -13.22
N ALA A 217 -18.93 18.35 -13.20
CA ALA A 217 -17.58 18.50 -12.62
C ALA A 217 -17.42 17.96 -11.17
N PRO A 218 -18.34 18.20 -10.21
CA PRO A 218 -18.20 17.65 -8.86
C PRO A 218 -18.16 16.11 -8.82
N LEU A 219 -18.91 15.45 -9.72
CA LEU A 219 -18.90 13.99 -9.83
C LEU A 219 -17.69 13.46 -10.62
N GLN A 220 -17.08 14.29 -11.47
CA GLN A 220 -15.84 13.91 -12.15
C GLN A 220 -14.71 13.74 -11.15
N GLU A 221 -14.55 14.67 -10.20
CA GLU A 221 -13.52 14.58 -9.15
C GLU A 221 -13.75 13.35 -8.24
N ALA A 222 -15.00 13.02 -7.92
CA ALA A 222 -15.33 11.80 -7.20
C ALA A 222 -14.89 10.52 -7.95
N LEU A 223 -15.10 10.47 -9.28
CA LEU A 223 -14.68 9.33 -10.10
C LEU A 223 -13.16 9.29 -10.32
N VAL A 224 -12.50 10.44 -10.42
CA VAL A 224 -11.03 10.53 -10.47
C VAL A 224 -10.43 10.05 -9.14
N ALA A 225 -11.03 10.40 -7.99
CA ALA A 225 -10.57 9.94 -6.68
C ALA A 225 -10.55 8.40 -6.54
N LEU A 226 -11.47 7.69 -7.22
CA LEU A 226 -11.49 6.22 -7.24
C LEU A 226 -10.27 5.61 -7.96
N THR A 227 -9.55 6.37 -8.77
CA THR A 227 -8.34 5.87 -9.44
C THR A 227 -7.12 5.87 -8.53
N LEU A 228 -7.15 6.60 -7.41
CA LEU A 228 -5.97 6.80 -6.53
C LEU A 228 -4.74 7.27 -7.33
N SER A 229 -4.95 8.12 -8.34
CA SER A 229 -3.89 8.54 -9.26
C SER A 229 -2.93 9.47 -8.53
N PRO A 230 -1.60 9.28 -8.64
CA PRO A 230 -0.62 10.22 -8.10
C PRO A 230 -0.58 11.54 -8.88
N ASN A 231 -1.22 11.57 -10.05
CA ASN A 231 -1.26 12.73 -10.94
C ASN A 231 -2.61 13.45 -10.82
N GLY A 232 -2.62 14.75 -11.11
CA GLY A 232 -3.85 15.54 -11.13
C GLY A 232 -4.86 15.10 -12.19
N SER A 233 -6.09 15.60 -12.09
CA SER A 233 -7.21 15.32 -13.01
C SER A 233 -6.85 15.58 -14.49
N ALA A 234 -6.04 16.60 -14.77
CA ALA A 234 -5.59 16.94 -16.13
C ALA A 234 -4.57 15.95 -16.73
N GLN A 235 -3.85 15.21 -15.89
CA GLN A 235 -2.80 14.26 -16.31
C GLN A 235 -3.25 12.81 -16.20
N THR A 236 -4.34 12.53 -15.47
CA THR A 236 -4.90 11.19 -15.33
C THR A 236 -5.64 10.81 -16.61
N THR A 237 -5.06 9.93 -17.41
CA THR A 237 -5.60 9.53 -18.72
C THR A 237 -6.78 8.56 -18.59
N THR A 238 -7.60 8.49 -19.64
CA THR A 238 -8.75 7.57 -19.71
C THR A 238 -8.30 6.10 -19.62
N GLU A 239 -7.24 5.72 -20.31
CA GLU A 239 -6.68 4.35 -20.24
C GLU A 239 -6.13 3.97 -18.86
N TYR A 240 -5.64 4.95 -18.09
CA TYR A 240 -5.21 4.74 -16.71
C TYR A 240 -6.40 4.55 -15.76
N ALA A 241 -7.46 5.36 -15.94
CA ALA A 241 -8.59 5.45 -15.04
C ALA A 241 -9.57 4.27 -15.16
N LEU A 242 -9.92 3.87 -16.39
CA LEU A 242 -10.97 2.85 -16.63
C LEU A 242 -10.70 1.51 -15.92
N PRO A 243 -9.53 0.85 -16.06
CA PRO A 243 -9.27 -0.41 -15.36
C PRO A 243 -9.34 -0.29 -13.84
N ARG A 244 -8.91 0.85 -13.28
CA ARG A 244 -8.89 1.10 -11.83
C ARG A 244 -10.30 1.29 -11.27
N ILE A 245 -11.12 2.09 -11.94
CA ILE A 245 -12.53 2.29 -11.53
C ILE A 245 -13.32 1.00 -11.75
N ALA A 246 -13.07 0.28 -12.85
CA ALA A 246 -13.71 -1.01 -13.08
C ALA A 246 -13.36 -2.01 -11.98
N ARG A 247 -12.08 -2.09 -11.56
CA ARG A 247 -11.65 -2.92 -10.42
C ARG A 247 -12.36 -2.52 -9.13
N HIS A 248 -12.44 -1.23 -8.82
CA HIS A 248 -13.18 -0.73 -7.65
C HIS A 248 -14.65 -1.16 -7.69
N VAL A 249 -15.38 -0.83 -8.76
CA VAL A 249 -16.82 -1.12 -8.89
C VAL A 249 -17.11 -2.62 -8.90
N ARG A 250 -16.30 -3.43 -9.58
CA ARG A 250 -16.49 -4.89 -9.67
C ARG A 250 -16.12 -5.63 -8.38
N SER A 251 -15.37 -4.99 -7.48
CA SER A 251 -15.00 -5.57 -6.18
C SER A 251 -16.07 -5.35 -5.12
N ILE A 252 -16.92 -4.33 -5.28
CA ILE A 252 -18.02 -4.08 -4.35
C ILE A 252 -19.00 -5.25 -4.35
N GLY A 253 -19.33 -5.75 -3.15
CA GLY A 253 -20.27 -6.87 -3.01
C GLY A 253 -19.62 -8.26 -3.01
N VAL A 254 -18.31 -8.38 -3.29
CA VAL A 254 -17.64 -9.69 -3.38
C VAL A 254 -17.61 -10.44 -2.04
N PHE A 255 -17.36 -9.73 -0.93
CA PHE A 255 -17.32 -10.31 0.42
C PHE A 255 -18.46 -9.87 1.33
N GLY A 256 -19.42 -9.10 0.81
CA GLY A 256 -20.51 -8.53 1.60
C GLY A 256 -20.95 -7.18 1.07
N ALA A 257 -22.04 -6.65 1.63
CA ALA A 257 -22.67 -5.43 1.14
C ALA A 257 -21.75 -4.20 1.26
N GLY A 258 -21.65 -3.45 0.16
CA GLY A 258 -21.22 -2.05 0.09
C GLY A 258 -19.75 -1.70 0.36
N PHE A 259 -18.85 -2.68 0.44
CA PHE A 259 -17.40 -2.44 0.39
C PHE A 259 -16.76 -3.28 -0.72
N GLY A 260 -15.66 -2.76 -1.29
CA GLY A 260 -14.94 -3.40 -2.40
C GLY A 260 -13.46 -3.66 -2.12
N ALA A 261 -12.94 -3.26 -0.97
CA ALA A 261 -11.54 -3.49 -0.62
C ALA A 261 -11.40 -3.88 0.85
N VAL A 262 -10.28 -4.51 1.16
CA VAL A 262 -9.91 -4.95 2.49
C VAL A 262 -8.48 -4.52 2.82
N ILE A 263 -8.16 -4.46 4.11
CA ILE A 263 -6.80 -4.27 4.62
C ILE A 263 -6.47 -5.39 5.62
N PRO A 264 -5.22 -5.90 5.63
CA PRO A 264 -4.76 -6.78 6.70
C PRO A 264 -4.67 -6.03 8.03
N LYS A 265 -4.97 -6.70 9.14
CA LYS A 265 -4.67 -6.19 10.48
C LYS A 265 -3.16 -6.13 10.73
N TRP A 266 -2.76 -5.40 11.77
CA TRP A 266 -1.43 -5.36 12.35
C TRP A 266 -0.30 -4.77 11.49
N GLY A 267 -0.63 -3.89 10.53
CA GLY A 267 0.38 -3.15 9.77
C GLY A 267 0.46 -3.50 8.28
N GLY A 268 -0.65 -3.96 7.69
CA GLY A 268 -0.81 -4.08 6.24
C GLY A 268 -0.06 -5.28 5.64
N LEU A 269 0.65 -5.05 4.53
CA LEU A 269 1.28 -6.13 3.76
C LEU A 269 2.49 -6.76 4.47
N SER A 270 3.05 -6.11 5.49
CA SER A 270 4.08 -6.69 6.37
C SER A 270 3.66 -8.04 6.95
N GLU A 271 2.39 -8.19 7.35
CA GLU A 271 1.87 -9.44 7.90
C GLU A 271 1.81 -10.55 6.84
N ILE A 272 1.49 -10.20 5.59
CA ILE A 272 1.52 -11.15 4.48
C ILE A 272 2.96 -11.62 4.24
N SER A 273 3.94 -10.71 4.27
CA SER A 273 5.36 -11.05 4.17
C SER A 273 5.79 -11.99 5.30
N GLN A 274 5.46 -11.68 6.55
CA GLN A 274 5.82 -12.49 7.71
C GLN A 274 5.17 -13.88 7.69
N VAL A 275 3.88 -13.98 7.38
CA VAL A 275 3.17 -15.27 7.29
C VAL A 275 3.73 -16.11 6.14
N SER A 276 4.07 -15.48 5.01
CA SER A 276 4.71 -16.15 3.88
C SER A 276 6.10 -16.68 4.27
N CYS A 277 6.88 -15.88 4.98
CA CYS A 277 8.18 -16.30 5.51
C CYS A 277 8.06 -17.44 6.51
N ARG A 278 7.08 -17.38 7.40
CA ARG A 278 6.77 -18.47 8.33
C ARG A 278 6.42 -19.76 7.60
N ALA A 279 5.61 -19.71 6.54
CA ALA A 279 5.28 -20.91 5.77
C ALA A 279 6.54 -21.58 5.20
N CYS A 280 7.48 -20.79 4.67
CA CYS A 280 8.77 -21.29 4.20
C CYS A 280 9.62 -21.87 5.34
N ALA A 281 9.67 -21.22 6.50
CA ALA A 281 10.40 -21.72 7.66
C ALA A 281 9.86 -23.08 8.14
N VAL A 282 8.54 -23.24 8.17
CA VAL A 282 7.91 -24.52 8.51
C VAL A 282 8.16 -25.56 7.40
N GLY A 283 8.39 -25.14 6.16
CA GLY A 283 8.87 -25.99 5.06
C GLY A 283 10.36 -26.37 5.14
N GLY A 284 11.08 -25.93 6.17
CA GLY A 284 12.51 -26.21 6.35
C GLY A 284 13.45 -25.11 5.86
N GLY A 285 12.92 -23.98 5.38
CA GLY A 285 13.74 -22.81 5.04
C GLY A 285 14.42 -22.20 6.26
N VAL A 286 15.67 -21.73 6.10
CA VAL A 286 16.45 -21.09 7.16
C VAL A 286 16.42 -19.58 6.98
N TYR A 287 16.15 -18.86 8.08
CA TYR A 287 16.00 -17.40 8.10
C TYR A 287 17.11 -16.74 8.92
N VAL A 288 17.70 -15.67 8.36
CA VAL A 288 18.73 -14.89 9.06
C VAL A 288 18.56 -13.39 8.78
N LEU A 289 18.13 -12.65 9.81
CA LEU A 289 18.09 -11.19 9.79
C LEU A 289 19.45 -10.59 10.17
N GLY A 290 19.68 -9.33 9.82
CA GLY A 290 20.96 -8.63 10.02
C GLY A 290 22.09 -9.14 9.10
N LYS A 291 21.79 -9.98 8.11
CA LYS A 291 22.75 -10.54 7.15
C LYS A 291 22.34 -10.21 5.72
N GLY A 292 23.17 -9.46 5.02
CA GLY A 292 23.06 -9.23 3.58
C GLY A 292 24.06 -10.08 2.77
N ILE A 293 23.98 -9.96 1.45
CA ILE A 293 24.94 -10.58 0.53
C ILE A 293 25.90 -9.52 -0.01
N VAL A 294 27.17 -9.87 -0.10
CA VAL A 294 28.19 -9.04 -0.74
C VAL A 294 28.72 -9.75 -1.98
N PHE A 295 28.60 -9.10 -3.14
CA PHE A 295 29.32 -9.47 -4.34
C PHE A 295 30.61 -8.64 -4.40
N PRO A 296 31.80 -9.24 -4.20
CA PRO A 296 33.04 -8.47 -4.26
C PRO A 296 33.24 -7.91 -5.67
N ASP A 297 33.37 -6.58 -5.77
CA ASP A 297 33.74 -5.92 -7.02
C ASP A 297 35.03 -6.55 -7.58
N ASN A 298 34.95 -7.10 -8.79
CA ASN A 298 36.00 -7.80 -9.54
C ASN A 298 36.22 -9.30 -9.28
N ALA A 299 35.44 -9.96 -8.42
CA ALA A 299 35.44 -11.42 -8.35
C ALA A 299 34.27 -11.97 -9.17
N VAL A 300 34.52 -12.49 -10.38
CA VAL A 300 33.54 -13.38 -11.03
C VAL A 300 33.28 -14.51 -10.04
N PRO A 301 32.06 -14.67 -9.51
CA PRO A 301 31.81 -15.68 -8.51
C PRO A 301 32.15 -17.03 -9.15
N LYS A 302 33.05 -17.80 -8.53
CA LYS A 302 33.47 -19.09 -9.08
C LYS A 302 32.25 -20.01 -9.15
N THR A 303 31.77 -20.25 -10.36
CA THR A 303 30.75 -21.27 -10.62
C THR A 303 31.41 -22.63 -10.51
N THR A 304 30.84 -23.48 -9.66
CA THR A 304 31.21 -24.89 -9.55
C THR A 304 30.06 -25.74 -10.08
N GLU A 305 30.28 -27.05 -10.29
CA GLU A 305 29.17 -27.98 -10.61
C GLU A 305 28.05 -27.95 -9.56
N ARG A 306 28.37 -27.58 -8.31
CA ARG A 306 27.43 -27.53 -7.18
C ARG A 306 26.70 -26.19 -7.03
N GLY A 307 27.07 -25.18 -7.81
CA GLY A 307 26.51 -23.83 -7.73
C GLY A 307 27.58 -22.74 -7.60
N ARG A 308 27.11 -21.53 -7.33
CA ARG A 308 27.89 -20.30 -7.21
C ARG A 308 28.26 -20.03 -5.77
N LYS A 309 29.53 -19.66 -5.53
CA LYS A 309 29.95 -19.16 -4.21
C LYS A 309 29.53 -17.70 -4.01
N VAL A 310 28.96 -17.41 -2.84
CA VAL A 310 28.46 -16.09 -2.46
C VAL A 310 28.94 -15.77 -1.03
N CYS A 311 29.32 -14.52 -0.77
CA CYS A 311 29.78 -14.09 0.54
C CYS A 311 28.66 -13.34 1.27
N LEU A 312 28.49 -13.60 2.55
CA LEU A 312 27.65 -12.82 3.44
C LEU A 312 28.42 -11.60 3.97
N ASN A 313 27.70 -10.59 4.47
CA ASN A 313 28.28 -9.35 4.98
C ASN A 313 29.23 -9.52 6.20
N ASP A 314 29.16 -10.65 6.90
CA ASP A 314 30.05 -11.02 8.01
C ASP A 314 31.26 -11.87 7.59
N GLY A 315 31.39 -12.17 6.29
CA GLY A 315 32.50 -12.91 5.71
C GLY A 315 32.29 -14.41 5.54
N GLU A 316 31.17 -14.97 6.00
CA GLU A 316 30.84 -16.38 5.73
C GLU A 316 30.61 -16.62 4.23
N VAL A 317 31.05 -17.77 3.71
CA VAL A 317 30.94 -18.12 2.29
C VAL A 317 30.01 -19.30 2.11
N ILE A 318 28.93 -19.11 1.36
CA ILE A 318 27.96 -20.16 1.02
C ILE A 318 28.05 -20.55 -0.45
N THR A 319 27.50 -21.70 -0.82
CA THR A 319 27.31 -22.11 -2.22
C THR A 319 25.83 -22.23 -2.53
N THR A 320 25.36 -21.65 -3.62
CA THR A 320 23.94 -21.70 -4.03
C THR A 320 23.75 -21.88 -5.53
N LYS A 321 22.66 -22.54 -5.94
CA LYS A 321 22.28 -22.66 -7.35
C LYS A 321 21.57 -21.41 -7.85
N TRP A 322 20.72 -20.80 -7.02
CA TRP A 322 19.96 -19.59 -7.33
C TRP A 322 20.18 -18.48 -6.29
N VAL A 323 20.25 -17.23 -6.74
CA VAL A 323 20.16 -16.04 -5.89
C VAL A 323 18.99 -15.20 -6.40
N VAL A 324 18.07 -14.87 -5.51
CA VAL A 324 16.94 -13.99 -5.83
C VAL A 324 16.92 -12.82 -4.88
N GLY A 325 16.83 -11.60 -5.39
CA GLY A 325 16.68 -10.41 -4.56
C GLY A 325 15.84 -9.34 -5.24
N GLY A 326 15.91 -8.13 -4.71
CA GLY A 326 15.16 -6.99 -5.23
C GLY A 326 15.98 -6.06 -6.10
N SER A 327 15.33 -5.02 -6.62
CA SER A 327 15.97 -3.89 -7.26
C SER A 327 15.32 -2.59 -6.81
N SER A 328 16.03 -1.48 -7.00
CA SER A 328 15.56 -0.13 -6.69
C SER A 328 15.46 0.70 -7.96
N SER A 329 14.37 1.46 -8.11
CA SER A 329 14.27 2.47 -9.17
C SER A 329 15.11 3.69 -8.79
N THR A 330 15.85 4.22 -9.76
CA THR A 330 16.56 5.50 -9.64
C THR A 330 15.81 6.64 -10.30
N ALA A 331 14.61 6.40 -10.85
CA ALA A 331 13.81 7.39 -11.54
C ALA A 331 13.25 8.42 -10.54
N PRO A 332 13.58 9.71 -10.67
CA PRO A 332 13.09 10.75 -9.76
C PRO A 332 11.55 10.88 -9.75
N GLU A 333 10.91 10.60 -10.89
CA GLU A 333 9.47 10.70 -11.09
C GLU A 333 8.63 9.68 -10.30
N ASP A 334 9.27 8.71 -9.62
CA ASP A 334 8.56 7.69 -8.84
C ASP A 334 8.68 7.90 -7.32
N ILE A 335 9.31 8.98 -6.86
CA ILE A 335 9.49 9.24 -5.43
C ILE A 335 8.20 9.81 -4.83
N TYR A 336 7.80 9.31 -3.65
CA TYR A 336 6.64 9.79 -2.91
C TYR A 336 7.06 10.43 -1.60
N CYS A 337 6.43 11.55 -1.26
CA CYS A 337 6.40 12.03 0.10
C CYS A 337 5.30 11.26 0.85
N ARG A 338 5.63 10.72 2.02
CA ARG A 338 4.70 10.01 2.91
C ARG A 338 4.77 10.57 4.32
N SER A 339 3.68 10.40 5.06
CA SER A 339 3.62 10.65 6.49
C SER A 339 2.67 9.68 7.19
N MET A 340 2.99 9.36 8.43
CA MET A 340 2.10 8.64 9.35
C MET A 340 1.81 9.56 10.53
N THR A 341 0.55 9.73 10.88
CA THR A 341 0.13 10.60 11.98
C THR A 341 -0.83 9.88 12.91
N ILE A 342 -0.47 9.77 14.19
CA ILE A 342 -1.34 9.24 15.24
C ILE A 342 -2.18 10.37 15.81
N VAL A 343 -3.49 10.18 15.82
CA VAL A 343 -4.45 11.19 16.28
C VAL A 343 -5.26 10.69 17.46
N SER A 344 -5.58 11.60 18.37
CA SER A 344 -6.23 11.33 19.66
C SER A 344 -7.76 11.17 19.58
N SER A 345 -8.26 10.66 18.45
CA SER A 345 -9.69 10.50 18.17
C SER A 345 -9.91 9.24 17.34
N SER A 346 -11.05 8.58 17.54
CA SER A 346 -11.49 7.45 16.71
C SER A 346 -12.03 7.87 15.34
N LEU A 347 -12.25 9.17 15.11
CA LEU A 347 -12.76 9.72 13.85
C LEU A 347 -13.97 8.95 13.28
N SER A 348 -14.86 8.49 14.16
CA SER A 348 -15.94 7.54 13.83
C SER A 348 -16.84 7.96 12.66
N HIS A 349 -17.00 9.26 12.41
CA HIS A 349 -17.75 9.80 11.27
C HIS A 349 -17.20 9.37 9.90
N LEU A 350 -15.91 9.02 9.80
CA LEU A 350 -15.30 8.54 8.55
C LEU A 350 -15.58 7.05 8.28
N PHE A 351 -16.10 6.33 9.28
CA PHE A 351 -16.36 4.89 9.24
C PHE A 351 -17.86 4.58 9.38
N PRO A 352 -18.75 5.18 8.56
CA PRO A 352 -20.18 4.89 8.66
C PRO A 352 -20.44 3.42 8.34
N LEU A 353 -21.40 2.82 9.05
CA LEU A 353 -21.90 1.49 8.69
C LEU A 353 -22.45 1.51 7.26
N ILE A 354 -22.08 0.49 6.51
CA ILE A 354 -22.32 0.41 5.07
C ILE A 354 -23.67 -0.27 4.77
N GLY A 355 -24.17 -1.09 5.70
CA GLY A 355 -25.46 -1.77 5.66
C GLY A 355 -25.70 -2.52 6.97
N GLU A 356 -26.93 -2.96 7.23
CA GLU A 356 -27.31 -3.58 8.52
C GLU A 356 -26.52 -4.85 8.86
N GLU A 357 -26.07 -5.61 7.84
CA GLU A 357 -25.27 -6.83 8.00
C GLU A 357 -23.82 -6.69 7.52
N ALA A 358 -23.41 -5.48 7.09
CA ALA A 358 -22.05 -5.26 6.62
C ALA A 358 -21.07 -5.21 7.81
N PRO A 359 -19.85 -5.78 7.67
CA PRO A 359 -18.83 -5.60 8.69
C PRO A 359 -18.51 -4.11 8.88
N ALA A 360 -18.21 -3.72 10.13
CA ALA A 360 -17.79 -2.36 10.42
C ALA A 360 -16.50 -2.04 9.64
N PRO A 361 -16.46 -0.93 8.88
CA PRO A 361 -15.26 -0.56 8.15
C PRO A 361 -14.17 -0.09 9.11
N ALA A 362 -12.96 -0.58 8.91
CA ALA A 362 -11.81 -0.20 9.73
C ALA A 362 -10.91 0.84 9.07
N SER A 363 -11.15 1.13 7.79
CA SER A 363 -10.38 2.10 7.00
C SER A 363 -11.28 2.97 6.11
N ALA A 364 -10.88 4.21 5.88
CA ALA A 364 -11.51 5.15 4.98
C ALA A 364 -10.45 5.86 4.13
N ILE A 365 -10.81 6.28 2.93
CA ILE A 365 -9.90 6.96 2.00
C ILE A 365 -10.37 8.40 1.84
N VAL A 366 -9.48 9.36 2.08
CA VAL A 366 -9.73 10.79 1.84
C VAL A 366 -8.80 11.29 0.75
N VAL A 367 -9.36 11.89 -0.30
CA VAL A 367 -8.62 12.41 -1.44
C VAL A 367 -8.76 13.94 -1.48
N TYR A 368 -7.63 14.62 -1.60
CA TYR A 368 -7.53 16.04 -1.83
C TYR A 368 -7.10 16.24 -3.29
N PRO A 369 -8.02 16.68 -4.18
CA PRO A 369 -7.67 16.97 -5.57
C PRO A 369 -6.56 18.02 -5.67
N SER A 370 -5.82 18.00 -6.78
CA SER A 370 -4.79 18.99 -7.09
C SER A 370 -5.30 20.42 -6.92
N GLY A 371 -4.59 21.22 -6.12
CA GLY A 371 -4.93 22.62 -5.87
C GLY A 371 -6.16 22.85 -4.97
N SER A 372 -6.70 21.81 -4.32
CA SER A 372 -7.84 21.94 -3.40
C SER A 372 -7.46 22.45 -2.01
N LEU A 373 -6.20 22.31 -1.60
CA LEU A 373 -5.74 22.73 -0.27
C LEU A 373 -5.51 24.26 -0.21
N PRO A 374 -6.02 24.96 0.82
CA PRO A 374 -6.06 26.42 0.85
C PRO A 374 -4.70 27.08 1.12
N SER A 375 -3.83 26.43 1.89
CA SER A 375 -2.60 27.05 2.42
C SER A 375 -1.36 26.88 1.53
N VAL A 376 -1.51 26.26 0.35
CA VAL A 376 -0.38 26.00 -0.56
C VAL A 376 -0.69 26.59 -1.93
N SER A 377 0.30 27.20 -2.57
CA SER A 377 0.14 27.90 -3.87
C SER A 377 -0.53 27.00 -4.91
N PRO A 378 -1.56 27.45 -5.65
CA PRO A 378 -2.40 26.62 -6.53
C PRO A 378 -1.71 26.12 -7.82
N ALA A 379 -0.41 26.33 -8.01
CA ALA A 379 0.30 25.86 -9.20
C ALA A 379 0.56 24.34 -9.13
N GLU A 380 0.06 23.60 -10.13
CA GLU A 380 0.37 22.20 -10.52
C GLU A 380 0.83 21.23 -9.40
N GLN A 381 0.12 21.22 -8.26
CA GLN A 381 0.43 20.28 -7.19
C GLN A 381 -0.19 18.90 -7.43
N PRO A 382 0.52 17.83 -7.07
CA PRO A 382 -0.06 16.49 -7.06
C PRO A 382 -1.22 16.40 -6.04
N PRO A 383 -2.22 15.54 -6.28
CA PRO A 383 -3.25 15.23 -5.28
C PRO A 383 -2.62 14.60 -4.02
N VAL A 384 -3.29 14.76 -2.89
CA VAL A 384 -2.92 14.10 -1.63
C VAL A 384 -3.96 13.03 -1.32
N HIS A 385 -3.48 11.83 -0.98
CA HIS A 385 -4.32 10.73 -0.52
C HIS A 385 -4.03 10.45 0.94
N VAL A 386 -5.08 10.28 1.75
CA VAL A 386 -4.98 9.93 3.16
C VAL A 386 -5.77 8.63 3.41
N LEU A 387 -5.07 7.57 3.78
CA LEU A 387 -5.67 6.34 4.29
C LEU A 387 -5.85 6.52 5.81
N VAL A 388 -7.10 6.52 6.26
CA VAL A 388 -7.47 6.72 7.66
C VAL A 388 -7.76 5.35 8.25
N HIS A 389 -6.92 4.88 9.16
CA HIS A 389 -7.05 3.58 9.80
C HIS A 389 -7.55 3.76 11.25
N SER A 390 -8.64 3.09 11.57
CA SER A 390 -9.20 3.02 12.93
C SER A 390 -8.35 2.13 13.84
N SER A 391 -8.59 2.17 15.15
CA SER A 391 -7.94 1.27 16.10
C SER A 391 -8.23 -0.23 15.86
N ASP A 392 -9.30 -0.57 15.12
CA ASP A 392 -9.68 -1.96 14.86
C ASP A 392 -8.65 -2.68 13.98
N THR A 393 -7.85 -1.92 13.21
CA THR A 393 -6.73 -2.47 12.43
C THR A 393 -5.64 -3.06 13.33
N GLY A 394 -5.62 -2.73 14.62
CA GLY A 394 -4.57 -3.16 15.56
C GLY A 394 -3.29 -2.33 15.44
N GLU A 395 -3.28 -1.27 14.63
CA GLU A 395 -2.10 -0.41 14.42
C GLU A 395 -1.96 0.68 15.51
N CYS A 396 -3.03 0.92 16.28
CA CYS A 396 -3.02 1.84 17.42
C CYS A 396 -4.08 1.46 18.48
N PRO A 397 -3.96 1.95 19.74
CA PRO A 397 -4.94 1.72 20.80
C PRO A 397 -6.35 2.26 20.49
N PRO A 398 -7.39 1.70 21.15
CA PRO A 398 -8.75 2.25 21.10
C PRO A 398 -8.82 3.74 21.43
N GLY A 399 -9.67 4.47 20.70
CA GLY A 399 -9.81 5.93 20.83
C GLY A 399 -8.77 6.74 20.05
N GLN A 400 -7.92 6.07 19.27
CA GLN A 400 -6.97 6.70 18.35
C GLN A 400 -7.22 6.23 16.91
N CYS A 401 -6.60 6.94 15.96
CA CYS A 401 -6.51 6.54 14.56
C CYS A 401 -5.10 6.80 14.06
N VAL A 402 -4.71 6.12 12.98
CA VAL A 402 -3.50 6.41 12.22
C VAL A 402 -3.89 6.97 10.85
N LEU A 403 -3.32 8.12 10.50
CA LEU A 403 -3.51 8.77 9.20
C LEU A 403 -2.25 8.58 8.38
N TYR A 404 -2.37 7.87 7.26
CA TYR A 404 -1.30 7.65 6.31
C TYR A 404 -1.50 8.53 5.10
N ALA A 405 -0.78 9.65 5.04
CA ALA A 405 -0.89 10.60 3.94
C ALA A 405 0.26 10.41 2.94
N SER A 406 -0.06 10.50 1.65
CA SER A 406 0.90 10.34 0.55
C SER A 406 0.62 11.28 -0.61
N THR A 407 1.68 11.72 -1.27
CA THR A 407 1.62 12.49 -2.51
C THR A 407 2.91 12.29 -3.31
N LEU A 408 2.86 12.53 -4.62
CA LEU A 408 4.06 12.50 -5.46
C LEU A 408 5.07 13.55 -4.94
N ALA A 409 6.35 13.22 -4.94
CA ALA A 409 7.37 14.12 -4.43
C ALA A 409 7.41 15.42 -5.27
N CYS A 410 7.31 16.54 -4.56
CA CYS A 410 7.49 17.89 -5.10
C CYS A 410 8.11 18.77 -4.01
N ASP A 411 8.53 19.99 -4.36
CA ASP A 411 9.22 20.91 -3.44
C ASP A 411 8.47 21.08 -2.10
N ASN A 412 7.14 21.19 -2.17
CA ASN A 412 6.29 21.41 -1.00
C ASN A 412 5.57 20.13 -0.52
N GLY A 413 6.07 18.94 -0.90
CA GLY A 413 5.37 17.68 -0.70
C GLY A 413 5.01 17.41 0.77
N PHE A 414 5.93 17.65 1.71
CA PHE A 414 5.63 17.46 3.13
C PHE A 414 4.68 18.51 3.71
N GLU A 415 4.71 19.75 3.22
CA GLU A 415 3.75 20.79 3.63
C GLU A 415 2.34 20.45 3.15
N LEU A 416 2.21 19.88 1.95
CA LEU A 416 0.93 19.36 1.44
C LEU A 416 0.36 18.28 2.35
N LEU A 417 1.17 17.31 2.77
CA LEU A 417 0.72 16.26 3.70
C LEU A 417 0.27 16.84 5.04
N GLN A 418 1.04 17.78 5.60
CA GLN A 418 0.71 18.42 6.87
C GLN A 418 -0.60 19.22 6.78
N GLU A 419 -0.78 19.98 5.70
CA GLU A 419 -2.00 20.77 5.50
C GLU A 419 -3.22 19.89 5.22
N ALA A 420 -3.06 18.77 4.52
CA ALA A 420 -4.12 17.78 4.32
C ALA A 420 -4.58 17.19 5.66
N VAL A 421 -3.64 16.72 6.49
CA VAL A 421 -3.95 16.19 7.83
C VAL A 421 -4.63 17.26 8.69
N LYS A 422 -4.09 18.48 8.74
CA LYS A 422 -4.69 19.58 9.50
C LYS A 422 -6.11 19.91 9.01
N SER A 423 -6.31 19.97 7.70
CA SER A 423 -7.63 20.22 7.09
C SER A 423 -8.61 19.10 7.42
N LEU A 424 -8.17 17.83 7.39
CA LEU A 424 -8.99 16.68 7.78
C LEU A 424 -9.48 16.82 9.23
N LEU A 425 -8.55 17.05 10.16
CA LEU A 425 -8.87 17.14 11.59
C LEU A 425 -9.78 18.33 11.94
N PHE A 426 -9.73 19.39 11.15
CA PHE A 426 -10.62 20.52 11.29
C PHE A 426 -12.04 20.21 10.78
N VAL A 427 -12.17 19.60 9.61
CA VAL A 427 -13.47 19.37 8.94
C VAL A 427 -14.30 18.27 9.59
N VAL A 428 -13.68 17.30 10.27
CA VAL A 428 -14.41 16.19 10.91
C VAL A 428 -15.22 16.58 12.15
N GLU A 429 -15.17 17.84 12.60
CA GLU A 429 -16.02 18.44 13.67
C GLU A 429 -16.26 17.54 14.91
N VAL A 430 -15.23 16.83 15.38
CA VAL A 430 -15.33 15.94 16.54
C VAL A 430 -15.09 16.71 17.84
N THR A 431 -15.84 16.38 18.90
CA THR A 431 -15.63 16.92 20.26
C THR A 431 -15.19 15.81 21.23
N PRO A 432 -14.07 15.97 21.97
CA PRO A 432 -13.10 17.07 21.87
C PRO A 432 -12.36 17.07 20.51
N PRO A 433 -11.83 18.23 20.07
CA PRO A 433 -11.08 18.33 18.82
C PRO A 433 -9.93 17.32 18.78
N PRO A 434 -9.75 16.58 17.67
CA PRO A 434 -8.65 15.64 17.52
C PRO A 434 -7.29 16.35 17.65
N LYS A 435 -6.36 15.75 18.40
CA LYS A 435 -4.99 16.24 18.53
C LYS A 435 -4.03 15.26 17.87
N VAL A 436 -3.00 15.78 17.21
CA VAL A 436 -1.87 14.97 16.76
C VAL A 436 -1.03 14.61 17.97
N LEU A 437 -0.77 13.31 18.17
CA LEU A 437 0.04 12.78 19.27
C LEU A 437 1.49 12.52 18.85
N TRP A 438 1.64 12.04 17.63
CA TRP A 438 2.92 11.67 17.03
C TRP A 438 2.77 11.72 15.51
N SER A 439 3.83 12.13 14.82
CA SER A 439 3.88 12.06 13.37
C SER A 439 5.29 11.76 12.88
N THR A 440 5.39 11.03 11.78
CA THR A 440 6.62 10.94 11.00
C THR A 440 6.36 11.29 9.55
N ARG A 441 7.39 11.81 8.87
CA ARG A 441 7.41 12.06 7.42
C ARG A 441 8.69 11.50 6.84
N TYR A 442 8.64 11.06 5.59
CA TYR A 442 9.78 10.51 4.86
C TYR A 442 9.48 10.50 3.36
N LYS A 443 10.53 10.48 2.53
CA LYS A 443 10.43 10.12 1.13
C LYS A 443 10.66 8.64 0.96
N GLN A 444 9.91 8.02 0.06
CA GLN A 444 10.07 6.62 -0.32
C GLN A 444 10.17 6.52 -1.84
N ARG A 445 11.06 5.64 -2.32
CA ARG A 445 11.18 5.31 -3.75
C ARG A 445 10.76 3.87 -4.01
N PRO A 446 10.37 3.52 -5.25
CA PRO A 446 10.08 2.14 -5.64
C PRO A 446 11.30 1.28 -5.40
N CYS A 447 11.14 0.29 -4.55
CA CYS A 447 12.22 -0.62 -4.16
C CYS A 447 11.59 -1.94 -3.74
N SER A 448 12.04 -3.02 -4.38
CA SER A 448 11.77 -4.40 -3.93
C SER A 448 12.94 -4.97 -3.13
N GLY A 449 14.07 -4.26 -3.05
CA GLY A 449 15.23 -4.61 -2.22
C GLY A 449 16.36 -3.58 -2.39
N THR A 450 17.19 -3.48 -1.36
CA THR A 450 18.36 -2.58 -1.26
C THR A 450 19.63 -3.17 -1.87
N GLU A 451 19.56 -4.44 -2.25
CA GLU A 451 20.70 -5.26 -2.66
C GLU A 451 21.17 -4.94 -4.09
N VAL A 452 22.48 -4.75 -4.26
CA VAL A 452 23.09 -4.64 -5.59
C VAL A 452 23.43 -6.03 -6.10
N LEU A 453 22.45 -6.69 -6.71
CA LEU A 453 22.69 -7.96 -7.39
C LEU A 453 23.26 -7.73 -8.81
N PRO A 454 24.30 -8.47 -9.21
CA PRO A 454 24.85 -8.37 -10.56
C PRO A 454 23.83 -8.79 -11.62
N SER A 455 23.64 -7.94 -12.63
CA SER A 455 22.75 -8.20 -13.76
C SER A 455 23.41 -9.10 -14.81
N GLY A 456 22.61 -9.89 -15.53
CA GLY A 456 23.06 -10.70 -16.67
C GLY A 456 23.83 -11.98 -16.29
N LEU A 457 23.86 -12.36 -15.00
CA LEU A 457 24.38 -13.65 -14.57
C LEU A 457 23.28 -14.71 -14.56
N ASP A 458 23.60 -15.89 -15.09
CA ASP A 458 22.72 -17.05 -14.99
C ASP A 458 22.43 -17.37 -13.51
N ASN A 459 21.15 -17.67 -13.25
CA ASN A 459 20.57 -18.01 -11.96
C ASN A 459 20.68 -16.93 -10.87
N VAL A 460 20.95 -15.67 -11.25
CA VAL A 460 20.77 -14.49 -10.39
C VAL A 460 19.59 -13.69 -10.90
N VAL A 461 18.55 -13.56 -10.10
CA VAL A 461 17.29 -12.93 -10.51
C VAL A 461 16.97 -11.77 -9.59
N CYS A 462 16.66 -10.63 -10.18
CA CYS A 462 16.18 -9.47 -9.44
C CYS A 462 14.70 -9.26 -9.75
N PHE A 463 13.90 -9.12 -8.70
CA PHE A 463 12.55 -8.63 -8.84
C PHE A 463 12.58 -7.16 -9.31
N PRO A 464 11.63 -6.75 -10.18
CA PRO A 464 11.48 -5.34 -10.52
C PRO A 464 11.13 -4.53 -9.26
N PRO A 465 11.33 -3.21 -9.26
CA PRO A 465 10.94 -2.36 -8.14
C PRO A 465 9.42 -2.45 -7.88
N SER A 466 9.03 -2.47 -6.60
CA SER A 466 7.62 -2.53 -6.20
C SER A 466 6.86 -1.28 -6.66
N SER A 467 5.60 -1.46 -7.08
CA SER A 467 4.71 -0.34 -7.40
C SER A 467 4.40 0.50 -6.15
N MET A 468 4.38 1.82 -6.31
CA MET A 468 4.00 2.77 -5.26
C MET A 468 2.50 3.06 -5.21
N ASP A 469 1.68 2.34 -6.00
CA ASP A 469 0.22 2.47 -6.00
C ASP A 469 -0.33 2.23 -4.58
N LEU A 470 -1.38 2.96 -4.20
CA LEU A 470 -2.02 2.81 -2.88
C LEU A 470 -2.95 1.58 -2.80
N ALA A 471 -3.16 0.92 -3.93
CA ALA A 471 -3.87 -0.35 -4.03
C ALA A 471 -2.88 -1.44 -4.47
N PHE A 472 -3.00 -2.63 -3.88
CA PHE A 472 -2.17 -3.77 -4.21
C PHE A 472 -2.23 -4.10 -5.72
N ASN A 473 -1.06 -4.23 -6.32
CA ASN A 473 -0.88 -4.50 -7.75
C ASN A 473 -0.65 -6.00 -7.99
N ASP A 474 -1.61 -6.66 -8.65
CA ASP A 474 -1.55 -8.11 -8.91
C ASP A 474 -0.36 -8.52 -9.81
N GLN A 475 0.25 -7.59 -10.56
CA GLN A 475 1.47 -7.84 -11.33
C GLN A 475 2.62 -8.34 -10.46
N ILE A 476 2.61 -8.03 -9.15
CA ILE A 476 3.55 -8.59 -8.17
C ILE A 476 3.50 -10.12 -8.19
N LEU A 477 2.32 -10.72 -8.29
CA LEU A 477 2.15 -12.17 -8.29
C LEU A 477 2.64 -12.79 -9.59
N ASP A 478 2.42 -12.13 -10.73
CA ASP A 478 2.95 -12.57 -12.02
C ASP A 478 4.48 -12.58 -11.99
N ASN A 479 5.10 -11.52 -11.46
CA ASN A 479 6.56 -11.45 -11.31
C ASN A 479 7.08 -12.58 -10.42
N VAL A 480 6.41 -12.87 -9.29
CA VAL A 480 6.80 -13.96 -8.38
C VAL A 480 6.61 -15.32 -9.04
N LYS A 481 5.51 -15.52 -9.76
CA LYS A 481 5.22 -16.75 -10.49
C LYS A 481 6.28 -17.04 -11.55
N ASP A 482 6.69 -16.04 -12.32
CA ASP A 482 7.74 -16.18 -13.34
C ASP A 482 9.07 -16.64 -12.73
N VAL A 483 9.44 -16.10 -11.57
CA VAL A 483 10.67 -16.51 -10.86
C VAL A 483 10.52 -17.90 -10.25
N TRP A 484 9.37 -18.19 -9.64
CA TRP A 484 9.07 -19.51 -9.11
C TRP A 484 9.15 -20.60 -10.19
N GLN A 485 8.55 -20.37 -11.37
CA GLN A 485 8.60 -21.33 -12.49
C GLN A 485 10.03 -21.63 -12.94
N LYS A 486 10.90 -20.61 -13.02
CA LYS A 486 12.32 -20.78 -13.38
C LYS A 486 13.08 -21.64 -12.37
N ILE A 487 12.78 -21.50 -11.08
CA ILE A 487 13.49 -22.20 -9.99
C ILE A 487 12.93 -23.62 -9.78
N ALA A 488 11.61 -23.76 -9.86
CA ALA A 488 10.91 -24.98 -9.53
C ALA A 488 10.88 -25.98 -10.70
N GLY A 489 10.85 -25.48 -11.94
CA GLY A 489 10.78 -26.30 -13.16
C GLY A 489 9.34 -26.63 -13.57
N GLU A 490 9.17 -27.32 -14.71
CA GLU A 490 7.85 -27.61 -15.31
C GLU A 490 7.01 -28.60 -14.48
N ASP A 491 7.65 -29.47 -13.70
CA ASP A 491 6.99 -30.51 -12.90
C ASP A 491 6.56 -30.03 -11.49
N ALA A 492 6.71 -28.73 -11.18
CA ALA A 492 6.53 -28.19 -9.83
C ALA A 492 5.07 -28.02 -9.36
N GLY A 493 4.09 -28.46 -10.15
CA GLY A 493 2.67 -28.34 -9.85
C GLY A 493 2.11 -26.94 -10.11
N GLU A 494 1.09 -26.54 -9.35
CA GLU A 494 0.41 -25.24 -9.52
C GLU A 494 0.94 -24.19 -8.54
N PHE A 495 1.12 -22.96 -9.03
CA PHE A 495 1.63 -21.84 -8.24
C PHE A 495 0.74 -21.51 -7.05
N LEU A 496 1.30 -21.57 -5.82
CA LEU A 496 0.61 -21.25 -4.57
C LEU A 496 -0.67 -22.08 -4.32
N VAL A 497 -0.72 -23.32 -4.78
CA VAL A 497 -1.83 -24.25 -4.51
C VAL A 497 -1.35 -25.39 -3.62
N PHE A 498 -1.85 -25.43 -2.38
CA PHE A 498 -1.37 -26.32 -1.34
C PHE A 498 -2.49 -27.19 -0.75
N GLN A 499 -2.22 -28.49 -0.64
CA GLN A 499 -3.09 -29.44 0.07
C GLN A 499 -3.07 -29.19 1.59
N ASP A 500 -4.10 -29.68 2.28
CA ASP A 500 -4.11 -29.62 3.74
C ASP A 500 -3.05 -30.56 4.32
N ARG A 501 -2.39 -30.13 5.39
CA ARG A 501 -1.31 -30.92 6.00
C ARG A 501 -1.83 -32.13 6.79
N GLU A 502 -3.08 -32.10 7.21
CA GLU A 502 -3.71 -33.19 7.97
C GLU A 502 -3.87 -34.45 7.10
N ASP A 503 -4.11 -34.28 5.79
CA ASP A 503 -4.28 -35.39 4.84
C ASP A 503 -2.97 -36.18 4.60
N TYR A 504 -1.79 -35.62 4.92
CA TYR A 504 -0.51 -36.33 4.79
C TYR A 504 -0.29 -37.40 5.87
N THR A 505 -1.13 -37.46 6.91
CA THR A 505 -0.97 -38.41 8.01
C THR A 505 -1.79 -39.70 7.87
N GLU A 506 -2.65 -39.82 6.86
CA GLU A 506 -3.50 -41.01 6.68
C GLU A 506 -2.93 -42.05 5.70
N ASP A 507 -1.85 -41.73 4.97
CA ASP A 507 -1.27 -42.60 3.92
C ASP A 507 0.19 -43.09 4.20
N GLU A 508 0.67 -43.05 5.46
CA GLU A 508 1.92 -43.72 5.87
C GLU A 508 1.70 -44.98 6.74
#